data_AF-A0A1F5JFN3-F1
#
_entry.id   AF-A0A1F5JFN3-F1
#
_cell.length_a   1.000
_cell.length_b   1.000
_cell.length_c   1.000
_cell.angle_alpha   90.00
_cell.angle_beta   90.00
_cell.angle_gamma   90.00
#
_symmetry.space_group_name_H-M   'P 1'
#
loop_
_entity.id
_entity.type
_entity.pdbx_description
1 polymer ?
#
loop_
_entity_poly.entity_id
_entity_poly.type
_entity_poly.pdbx_seq_one_letter_code
_entity_poly.pdbx_strand_id
1 'polypeptide(L)'
;MKSIAKAIAEVKFKDRPKNISKEFQMYGVFLAESLNDTKHYSLYIKLAKEMDRKILEEALNFTKGYYGAKSKAKIFMWKLQQLKQIL
;
A
#
# COMPACT_ATOMS: atom_id res chain seq x y z
N MET A 1 14.81 27.20 0.38
CA MET A 1 13.65 26.84 -0.48
C MET A 1 13.47 25.33 -0.48
N LYS A 2 12.24 24.83 -0.48
CA LYS A 2 11.97 23.40 -0.70
C LYS A 2 12.34 23.04 -2.15
N SER A 3 12.82 21.83 -2.40
CA SER A 3 13.06 21.38 -3.78
C SER A 3 11.73 21.17 -4.51
N ILE A 4 11.72 21.40 -5.83
CA ILE A 4 10.55 21.20 -6.70
C ILE A 4 10.05 19.75 -6.61
N ALA A 5 10.96 18.78 -6.61
CA ALA A 5 10.62 17.37 -6.47
C ALA A 5 9.84 17.08 -5.16
N LYS A 6 10.26 17.70 -4.06
CA LYS A 6 9.57 17.57 -2.76
C LYS A 6 8.17 18.18 -2.80
N ALA A 7 8.02 19.36 -3.42
CA ALA A 7 6.73 20.01 -3.57
C ALA A 7 5.74 19.18 -4.40
N ILE A 8 6.19 18.59 -5.51
CA ILE A 8 5.36 17.72 -6.36
C ILE A 8 4.89 16.48 -5.59
N ALA A 9 5.77 15.85 -4.80
CA ALA A 9 5.42 14.69 -4.00
C ALA A 9 4.39 15.03 -2.91
N GLU A 10 4.54 16.16 -2.22
CA GLU A 10 3.60 16.65 -1.19
C GLU A 10 2.19 16.89 -1.78
N VAL A 11 2.09 17.36 -3.03
CA VAL A 11 0.80 17.55 -3.71
C VAL A 11 0.19 16.21 -4.15
N LYS A 12 1.00 15.31 -4.70
CA LYS A 12 0.51 14.00 -5.19
C LYS A 12 0.00 13.10 -4.06
N PHE A 13 0.69 13.12 -2.91
CA PHE A 13 0.38 12.26 -1.76
C PHE A 13 0.20 13.10 -0.49
N LYS A 14 -0.86 13.91 -0.48
CA LYS A 14 -1.17 14.83 0.62
C LYS A 14 -1.20 14.17 2.00
N ASP A 15 -1.76 12.96 2.07
CA ASP A 15 -1.98 12.23 3.33
C ASP A 15 -0.82 11.29 3.69
N ARG A 16 0.30 11.37 2.97
CA ARG A 16 1.46 10.50 3.18
C ARG A 16 2.04 10.70 4.60
N PRO A 17 2.25 9.61 5.36
CA PRO A 17 2.88 9.69 6.67
C PRO A 17 4.27 10.31 6.60
N LYS A 18 4.56 11.27 7.49
CA LYS A 18 5.88 11.93 7.57
C LYS A 18 6.86 11.18 8.46
N ASN A 19 6.35 10.47 9.47
CA ASN A 19 7.15 9.78 10.49
C ASN A 19 7.34 8.32 10.12
N ILE A 20 8.16 8.07 9.10
CA ILE A 20 8.49 6.71 8.66
C ILE A 20 9.92 6.39 9.12
N SER A 21 10.06 5.43 10.03
CA SER A 21 11.35 5.02 10.59
C SER A 21 11.59 3.51 10.55
N LYS A 22 10.54 2.73 10.32
CA LYS A 22 10.60 1.27 10.25
C LYS A 22 10.29 0.78 8.85
N GLU A 23 10.87 -0.37 8.53
CA GLU A 23 10.72 -1.04 7.25
C GLU A 23 9.23 -1.33 6.93
N PHE A 24 8.48 -1.93 7.85
CA PHE A 24 7.05 -2.22 7.65
C PHE A 24 6.21 -0.94 7.42
N GLN A 25 6.62 0.21 7.96
CA GLN A 25 5.93 1.49 7.70
C GLN A 25 6.18 1.96 6.27
N MET A 26 7.44 1.89 5.79
CA MET A 26 7.77 2.16 4.39
C MET A 26 6.99 1.24 3.45
N TYR A 27 6.93 -0.05 3.79
CA TYR A 27 6.22 -1.03 2.97
C TYR A 27 4.71 -0.81 2.94
N GLY A 28 4.08 -0.48 4.09
CA GLY A 28 2.67 -0.10 4.14
C GLY A 28 2.35 1.14 3.29
N VAL A 29 3.24 2.14 3.30
CA VAL A 29 3.14 3.31 2.43
C VAL A 29 3.22 2.92 0.95
N PHE A 30 4.18 2.06 0.61
CA PHE A 30 4.34 1.53 -0.74
C PHE A 30 3.08 0.77 -1.21
N LEU A 31 2.46 -0.04 -0.35
CA LEU A 31 1.22 -0.76 -0.66
C LEU A 31 0.08 0.22 -1.00
N ALA A 32 -0.15 1.21 -0.14
CA ALA A 32 -1.20 2.20 -0.33
C ALA A 32 -1.02 2.99 -1.65
N GLU A 33 0.21 3.41 -1.95
CA GLU A 33 0.54 4.12 -3.20
C GLU A 33 0.37 3.23 -4.42
N SER A 34 0.81 1.97 -4.34
CA SER A 34 0.69 0.98 -5.43
C SER A 34 -0.76 0.64 -5.76
N LEU A 35 -1.63 0.65 -4.75
CA LEU A 35 -3.06 0.35 -4.88
C LEU A 35 -3.90 1.59 -5.19
N ASN A 36 -3.26 2.77 -5.26
CA ASN A 36 -3.91 4.07 -5.40
C ASN A 36 -4.97 4.32 -4.31
N ASP A 37 -4.69 3.90 -3.08
CA ASP A 37 -5.56 4.02 -1.91
C ASP A 37 -4.86 4.74 -0.75
N THR A 38 -4.37 5.94 -1.06
CA THR A 38 -3.54 6.77 -0.19
C THR A 38 -4.32 7.38 0.98
N LYS A 39 -5.65 7.27 1.00
CA LYS A 39 -6.49 7.68 2.14
C LYS A 39 -6.37 6.70 3.32
N HIS A 40 -5.91 5.47 3.07
CA HIS A 40 -5.89 4.40 4.05
C HIS A 40 -4.47 3.93 4.41
N TYR A 41 -3.46 4.82 4.39
CA TYR A 41 -2.08 4.48 4.77
C TYR A 41 -1.97 3.69 6.09
N SER A 42 -2.70 4.12 7.12
CA SER A 42 -2.70 3.46 8.44
C SER A 42 -3.12 1.99 8.37
N LEU A 43 -4.09 1.65 7.50
CA LEU A 43 -4.53 0.27 7.29
C LEU A 43 -3.40 -0.58 6.72
N TYR A 44 -2.76 -0.11 5.65
CA TYR A 44 -1.68 -0.86 4.99
C TYR A 44 -0.42 -0.98 5.85
N ILE A 45 -0.09 0.05 6.64
CA ILE A 45 0.99 -0.02 7.64
C ILE A 45 0.68 -1.07 8.71
N LYS A 46 -0.58 -1.14 9.17
CA LYS A 46 -1.00 -2.17 10.13
C LYS A 46 -0.86 -3.57 9.54
N LEU A 47 -1.33 -3.78 8.30
CA LEU A 47 -1.18 -5.06 7.60
C LEU A 47 0.30 -5.45 7.46
N ALA A 48 1.16 -4.52 7.03
CA ALA A 48 2.59 -4.75 6.90
C ALA A 48 3.30 -5.05 8.24
N LYS A 49 2.75 -4.56 9.35
CA LYS A 49 3.27 -4.84 10.70
C LYS A 49 2.84 -6.21 11.22
N GLU A 50 1.63 -6.65 10.90
CA GLU A 50 0.98 -7.82 11.51
C GLU A 50 1.04 -9.09 10.64
N MET A 51 1.29 -8.96 9.34
CA MET A 51 1.27 -10.07 8.39
C MET A 51 2.65 -10.31 7.77
N ASP A 52 2.92 -11.57 7.40
CA ASP A 52 4.12 -11.91 6.63
C ASP A 52 4.11 -11.15 5.30
N ARG A 53 5.21 -10.45 5.02
CA ARG A 53 5.45 -9.71 3.79
C ARG A 53 5.18 -10.56 2.55
N LYS A 54 5.56 -11.84 2.55
CA LYS A 54 5.38 -12.73 1.39
C LYS A 54 3.91 -12.80 0.96
N ILE A 55 2.99 -12.86 1.93
CA ILE A 55 1.55 -12.92 1.67
C ILE A 55 1.07 -11.59 1.05
N LEU A 56 1.54 -10.46 1.58
CA LEU A 56 1.20 -9.14 1.07
C LEU A 56 1.76 -8.91 -0.34
N GLU A 57 2.99 -9.36 -0.61
CA GLU A 57 3.61 -9.28 -1.93
C GLU A 57 2.87 -10.15 -2.95
N GLU A 58 2.46 -11.35 -2.58
CA GLU A 58 1.66 -12.21 -3.44
C GLU A 58 0.30 -11.58 -3.78
N ALA A 59 -0.40 -11.04 -2.79
CA ALA A 59 -1.65 -10.31 -3.00
C ALA A 59 -1.47 -9.08 -3.90
N LEU A 60 -0.39 -8.32 -3.71
CA LEU A 60 -0.07 -7.16 -4.55
C LEU A 60 0.25 -7.58 -5.98
N ASN A 61 1.08 -8.62 -6.17
CA ASN A 61 1.46 -9.12 -7.48
C ASN A 61 0.25 -9.61 -8.27
N PHE A 62 -0.66 -10.35 -7.62
CA PHE A 62 -1.94 -10.74 -8.21
C PHE A 62 -2.76 -9.51 -8.68
N THR A 63 -2.82 -8.47 -7.84
CA THR A 63 -3.58 -7.25 -8.15
C THR A 63 -3.04 -6.50 -9.37
N LYS A 64 -1.75 -6.64 -9.72
CA LYS A 64 -1.15 -5.98 -10.90
C LYS A 64 -1.78 -6.43 -12.23
N GLY A 65 -2.33 -7.65 -12.30
CA GLY A 65 -3.01 -8.14 -13.49
C GLY A 65 -4.34 -7.43 -13.81
N TYR A 66 -4.85 -6.62 -12.88
CA TYR A 66 -6.15 -5.96 -13.01
C TYR A 66 -6.01 -4.49 -13.44
N TYR A 67 -5.62 -4.29 -14.70
CA TYR A 67 -5.37 -2.95 -15.26
C TYR A 67 -6.61 -2.03 -15.26
N GLY A 68 -7.79 -2.57 -15.56
CA GLY A 68 -9.06 -1.82 -15.64
C GLY A 68 -9.90 -1.81 -14.36
N ALA A 69 -9.34 -2.24 -13.23
CA ALA A 69 -10.11 -2.34 -11.99
C ALA A 69 -10.58 -0.98 -11.47
N LYS A 70 -11.87 -0.88 -11.13
CA LYS A 70 -12.44 0.29 -10.45
C LYS A 70 -11.77 0.56 -9.09
N SER A 71 -11.31 -0.48 -8.40
CA SER A 71 -10.56 -0.35 -7.16
C SER A 71 -9.57 -1.51 -6.99
N LYS A 72 -8.28 -1.22 -7.16
CA LYS A 72 -7.20 -2.18 -6.90
C LYS A 72 -7.13 -2.58 -5.44
N ALA A 73 -7.42 -1.66 -4.52
CA ALA A 73 -7.51 -1.93 -3.09
C ALA A 73 -8.50 -3.06 -2.75
N LYS A 74 -9.70 -3.06 -3.34
CA LYS A 74 -10.69 -4.13 -3.11
C LYS A 74 -10.21 -5.48 -3.60
N ILE A 75 -9.57 -5.53 -4.77
CA ILE A 75 -9.00 -6.76 -5.34
C ILE A 75 -7.87 -7.29 -4.46
N PHE A 76 -7.00 -6.40 -4.01
CA PHE A 76 -5.93 -6.72 -3.07
C PHE A 76 -6.48 -7.32 -1.78
N MET A 77 -7.47 -6.68 -1.15
CA MET A 77 -8.08 -7.16 0.09
C MET A 77 -8.78 -8.50 -0.10
N TRP A 78 -9.49 -8.67 -1.22
CA TRP A 78 -10.13 -9.94 -1.56
C TRP A 78 -9.09 -11.07 -1.71
N LYS A 79 -8.01 -10.83 -2.46
CA LYS A 79 -6.94 -11.83 -2.62
C LYS A 79 -6.22 -12.10 -1.30
N LEU A 80 -5.98 -11.07 -0.50
CA LEU A 80 -5.35 -11.21 0.82
C LEU A 80 -6.20 -12.09 1.75
N GLN A 81 -7.53 -11.94 1.72
CA GLN A 81 -8.45 -12.80 2.46
C GLN A 81 -8.34 -14.26 2.00
N GLN A 82 -8.25 -14.52 0.69
CA GLN A 82 -8.08 -15.87 0.15
C GLN A 82 -6.77 -16.51 0.60
N LEU A 83 -5.66 -15.77 0.53
CA LEU A 83 -4.35 -16.28 0.96
C LEU A 83 -4.30 -16.55 2.47
N LYS A 84 -5.01 -15.76 3.27
CA LYS A 84 -5.10 -15.96 4.72
C LYS A 84 -5.98 -17.15 5.12
N GLN A 85 -6.96 -17.54 4.30
CA GLN A 85 -7.79 -18.73 4.53
C GLN A 85 -7.10 -20.04 4.17
N ILE A 86 -6.02 -19.96 3.39
CA ILE A 86 -5.22 -21.12 2.95
C ILE A 86 -4.11 -21.47 3.97
N LEU A 87 -3.88 -20.60 4.96
CA LEU A 87 -2.95 -20.81 6.08
C LEU A 87 -3.70 -21.26 7.34
#